data_AF-A0A529MDP8-F1
#
_entry.id   AF-A0A529MDP8-F1
#
_cell.length_a   1.000
_cell.length_b   1.000
_cell.length_c   1.000
_cell.angle_alpha   90.00
_cell.angle_beta   90.00
_cell.angle_gamma   90.00
#
_symmetry.space_group_name_H-M   'P 1'
#
loop_
_entity.id
_entity.type
_entity.pdbx_description
1 polymer ?
#
loop_
_entity_poly.entity_id
_entity_poly.type
_entity_poly.pdbx_seq_one_letter_code
_entity_poly.pdbx_strand_id
1 'polypeptide(L)' 'DELVKLPGVGRKTANVVLNVAFGQHTMAVDTHIFRIGNRIGLAPGKTPEQVEQGLLKVIPDEYMRHAHHWLILHGRYVC' A
#
# COMPACT_ATOMS: atom_id res chain seq x y z
N ASP A 1 0.89 -16.33 -3.64
CA ASP A 1 1.69 -17.57 -3.51
C ASP A 1 1.54 -18.55 -4.66
N GLU A 2 0.33 -18.83 -5.16
CA GLU A 2 0.16 -19.76 -6.30
C GLU A 2 0.86 -19.32 -7.59
N LEU A 3 0.80 -18.03 -7.94
CA LEU A 3 1.43 -17.52 -9.17
C LEU A 3 2.96 -17.67 -9.19
N VAL A 4 3.61 -17.63 -8.02
CA VAL A 4 5.08 -17.76 -7.91
C VAL A 4 5.54 -19.20 -8.10
N LYS A 5 4.62 -20.19 -8.05
CA LYS A 5 4.93 -21.59 -8.35
C LYS A 5 5.04 -21.87 -9.85
N LEU A 6 4.63 -20.93 -10.71
CA LEU A 6 4.70 -21.09 -12.15
C LEU A 6 6.15 -20.89 -12.65
N PRO A 7 6.65 -21.75 -13.56
CA PRO A 7 7.99 -21.60 -14.13
C PRO A 7 8.16 -20.22 -14.79
N GLY A 8 9.19 -19.47 -14.40
CA GLY A 8 9.47 -18.13 -14.94
C GLY A 8 8.67 -16.98 -14.29
N VAL A 9 7.80 -17.25 -13.32
CA VAL A 9 7.03 -16.22 -12.61
C VAL A 9 7.67 -15.93 -11.25
N GLY A 10 8.48 -14.87 -11.20
CA GLY A 10 9.00 -14.33 -9.94
C GLY A 10 7.94 -13.53 -9.16
N ARG A 11 8.24 -13.19 -7.90
CA ARG A 11 7.37 -12.40 -7.02
C ARG A 11 6.90 -11.08 -7.66
N LYS A 12 7.76 -10.41 -8.44
CA LYS A 12 7.43 -9.21 -9.20
C LYS A 12 6.32 -9.46 -10.24
N THR A 13 6.49 -10.51 -11.05
CA THR A 13 5.52 -10.87 -12.11
C THR A 13 4.19 -11.28 -11.51
N ALA A 14 4.20 -12.05 -10.42
CA ALA A 14 3.00 -12.41 -9.68
C ALA A 14 2.25 -11.18 -9.16
N ASN A 15 2.95 -10.20 -8.59
CA ASN A 15 2.34 -8.97 -8.08
C ASN A 15 1.78 -8.09 -9.19
N VAL A 16 2.41 -8.02 -10.36
CA VAL A 16 1.87 -7.31 -11.54
C VAL A 16 0.58 -7.98 -12.02
N VAL A 17 0.55 -9.31 -12.11
CA VAL A 17 -0.66 -10.05 -12.50
C VAL A 17 -1.78 -9.85 -11.47
N LEU A 18 -1.48 -9.89 -10.17
CA LEU A 18 -2.46 -9.63 -9.11
C LEU A 18 -3.01 -8.19 -9.17
N ASN A 19 -2.15 -7.21 -9.44
CA ASN A 19 -2.57 -5.82 -9.55
C ASN A 19 -3.42 -5.57 -10.81
N VAL A 20 -3.00 -6.09 -11.97
CA VAL A 20 -3.63 -5.80 -13.27
C VAL A 20 -4.83 -6.68 -13.55
N ALA A 21 -4.73 -7.99 -13.31
CA ALA A 21 -5.79 -8.95 -13.64
C ALA A 21 -6.82 -9.13 -12.50
N PHE A 22 -6.41 -8.90 -11.25
CA PHE A 22 -7.28 -9.09 -10.08
C PHE A 22 -7.58 -7.80 -9.33
N GLY A 23 -7.13 -6.64 -9.83
CA GLY A 23 -7.45 -5.35 -9.25
C GLY A 23 -6.96 -5.19 -7.82
N GLN A 24 -5.92 -5.92 -7.39
CA GLN A 24 -5.41 -5.79 -6.03
C GLN A 24 -4.84 -4.38 -5.82
N HIS A 25 -5.60 -3.58 -5.09
CA HIS A 25 -5.18 -2.27 -4.65
C HIS A 25 -3.97 -2.42 -3.72
N THR A 26 -2.85 -1.85 -4.12
CA THR A 26 -1.62 -1.78 -3.31
C THR A 26 -1.46 -0.37 -2.78
N MET A 27 -1.23 -0.23 -1.47
CA MET A 27 -0.99 1.05 -0.82
C MET A 27 0.49 1.14 -0.46
N ALA A 28 1.30 1.66 -1.40
CA ALA A 28 2.73 1.80 -1.17
C ALA A 28 2.99 2.75 0.01
N VAL A 29 3.76 2.29 1.00
CA VAL A 29 4.13 3.04 2.19
C VAL A 29 5.58 3.49 2.08
N ASP A 30 5.81 4.79 1.89
CA ASP A 30 7.13 5.42 1.97
C ASP A 30 7.37 6.05 3.36
N THR A 31 8.46 6.79 3.52
CA THR A 31 8.79 7.43 4.81
C THR A 31 7.79 8.50 5.23
N HIS A 32 7.12 9.16 4.28
CA HIS A 32 6.10 10.17 4.55
C HIS A 32 4.79 9.51 5.00
N ILE A 33 4.33 8.50 4.27
CA ILE A 33 3.12 7.73 4.59
C ILE A 33 3.30 6.94 5.89
N PHE A 34 4.48 6.36 6.12
CA PHE A 34 4.80 5.67 7.37
C PHE A 34 4.74 6.61 8.58
N ARG A 35 5.31 7.82 8.44
CA ARG A 35 5.27 8.85 9.48
C ARG A 35 3.85 9.30 9.77
N ILE A 36 3.09 9.67 8.74
CA ILE A 36 1.73 10.19 8.94
C ILE A 36 0.78 9.11 9.47
N GLY A 37 0.85 7.89 8.91
CA GLY A 37 0.00 6.75 9.32
C GLY A 37 0.11 6.44 10.81
N ASN A 38 1.33 6.57 11.37
CA ASN A 38 1.56 6.46 12.80
C ASN A 38 1.19 7.73 13.58
N ARG A 39 1.55 8.92 13.08
CA ARG A 39 1.38 10.19 13.82
C ARG A 39 -0.08 10.58 14.06
N ILE A 40 -0.96 10.34 13.07
CA ILE A 40 -2.40 10.65 13.19
C ILE A 40 -3.23 9.43 13.60
N GLY A 41 -2.60 8.27 13.81
CA GLY A 41 -3.27 7.03 14.20
C GLY A 41 -4.10 6.38 13.08
N LEU A 42 -3.91 6.77 11.81
CA LEU A 42 -4.67 6.23 10.68
C LEU A 42 -4.37 4.73 10.43
N ALA A 43 -3.10 4.34 10.56
CA ALA A 43 -2.64 2.97 10.42
C ALA A 43 -1.36 2.75 11.23
N PRO A 44 -1.46 2.62 12.57
CA PRO A 44 -0.28 2.47 13.43
C PRO A 44 0.42 1.12 13.17
N GLY A 45 1.74 1.15 13.02
CA GLY A 45 2.55 -0.02 12.70
C GLY A 45 4.05 0.24 12.86
N LYS A 46 4.78 -0.80 13.26
CA LYS A 46 6.24 -0.75 13.44
C LYS A 46 7.01 -1.00 12.13
N THR A 47 6.35 -1.57 11.12
CA THR A 47 6.94 -1.83 9.79
C THR A 47 6.06 -1.26 8.68
N PRO A 48 6.62 -0.92 7.51
CA PRO A 48 5.83 -0.46 6.36
C PRO A 48 4.71 -1.42 5.98
N GLU A 49 4.96 -2.73 6.05
CA GLU A 49 3.96 -3.76 5.75
C GLU A 49 2.78 -3.71 6.73
N GLN A 50 3.04 -3.47 8.02
CA GLN A 50 1.98 -3.32 9.01
C GLN A 50 1.13 -2.08 8.73
N VAL A 51 1.77 -0.96 8.37
CA VAL A 51 1.08 0.28 8.01
C VAL A 51 0.27 0.08 6.72
N GLU A 52 0.82 -0.57 5.70
CA GLU A 52 0.12 -0.88 4.45
C GLU A 52 -1.14 -1.70 4.72
N GLN A 53 -1.02 -2.78 5.50
CA GLN A 53 -2.17 -3.62 5.85
C GLN A 53 -3.20 -2.86 6.69
N GLY A 54 -2.79 -1.90 7.52
CA GLY A 54 -3.70 -1.00 8.22
C GLY A 54 -4.44 -0.07 7.26
N LEU A 55 -3.72 0.57 6.34
CA LEU A 55 -4.29 1.48 5.35
C LEU A 55 -5.27 0.78 4.41
N LEU A 56 -4.94 -0.45 3.97
CA LEU A 56 -5.85 -1.27 3.16
C LEU A 56 -7.15 -1.64 3.89
N LYS A 57 -7.16 -1.68 5.23
CA LYS A 57 -8.36 -1.96 6.03
C LYS A 57 -9.20 -0.73 6.31
N VAL A 58 -8.57 0.44 6.47
CA VAL A 58 -9.24 1.67 6.93
C VAL A 58 -9.67 2.59 5.78
N ILE A 59 -9.02 2.50 4.63
CA ILE A 59 -9.32 3.34 3.47
C ILE A 59 -10.36 2.63 2.60
N PRO A 60 -11.55 3.22 2.39
CA PRO A 60 -12.52 2.65 1.46
C PRO A 60 -11.97 2.53 0.04
N ASP A 61 -12.36 1.48 -0.68
CA ASP A 61 -11.86 1.17 -2.03
C ASP A 61 -12.01 2.32 -3.03
N GLU A 62 -13.11 3.09 -2.93
CA GLU A 62 -13.38 4.25 -3.77
C GLU A 62 -12.29 5.34 -3.65
N TYR A 63 -11.61 5.43 -2.51
CA TYR A 63 -10.53 6.38 -2.27
C TYR A 63 -9.15 5.78 -2.50
N MET A 64 -9.01 4.46 -2.55
CA MET A 64 -7.71 3.77 -2.51
C MET A 64 -6.77 4.20 -3.65
N ARG A 65 -7.32 4.46 -4.84
CA ARG A 65 -6.57 4.98 -6.00
C ARG A 65 -5.93 6.35 -5.72
N HIS A 66 -6.61 7.22 -4.98
CA HIS A 66 -6.20 8.61 -4.76
C HIS A 66 -5.50 8.81 -3.42
N ALA A 67 -5.83 8.00 -2.41
CA ALA A 67 -5.34 8.13 -1.05
C ALA A 67 -3.80 8.08 -0.98
N HIS A 68 -3.15 7.24 -1.78
CA HIS A 68 -1.68 7.21 -1.86
C HIS A 68 -1.10 8.61 -2.17
N HIS A 69 -1.61 9.26 -3.23
CA HIS A 69 -1.16 10.59 -3.63
C HIS A 69 -1.47 11.67 -2.58
N TRP A 70 -2.63 11.61 -1.92
CA TRP A 70 -2.98 12.57 -0.88
C TRP A 70 -2.05 12.45 0.34
N LEU A 71 -1.81 11.23 0.81
CA LEU A 71 -1.00 10.97 2.00
C LEU A 71 0.48 11.31 1.76
N ILE A 72 1.05 10.96 0.60
CA ILE A 72 2.44 11.31 0.29
C ILE A 72 2.63 12.83 0.15
N LEU A 73 1.71 13.53 -0.52
CA LEU A 73 1.82 14.98 -0.70
C LEU A 73 1.69 15.70 0.64
N HIS A 74 0.73 15.31 1.48
CA HIS A 74 0.59 15.89 2.82
C HIS A 74 1.82 15.61 3.70
N GLY A 75 2.30 14.37 3.69
CA GLY A 75 3.50 13.99 4.44
C GLY A 75 4.80 14.59 3.89
N ARG A 76 4.82 15.10 2.65
CA ARG A 76 5.97 15.78 2.07
C ARG A 76 5.99 17.27 2.36
N TYR A 77 4.84 17.92 2.27
CA TYR A 77 4.76 19.39 2.25
C TYR A 77 4.21 20.01 3.54
N VAL A 78 3.64 19.23 4.46
CA VAL A 78 3.00 19.75 5.67
C VAL A 78 3.47 19.04 6.95
N CYS A 79 3.31 17.72 7.01
CA CYS A 79 3.61 16.88 8.19
C CYS A 79 5.06 16.38 8.19
#